data_AF-A0A9E1HH59-F1
#
_entry.id   AF-A0A9E1HH59-F1
#
_cell.length_a   1.000
_cell.length_b   1.000
_cell.length_c   1.000
_cell.angle_alpha   90.00
_cell.angle_beta   90.00
_cell.angle_gamma   90.00
#
_symmetry.space_group_name_H-M   'P 1'
#
loop_
_entity.id
_entity.type
_entity.pdbx_description
1 polymer ?
#
loop_
_entity_poly.entity_id
_entity_poly.type
_entity_poly.pdbx_seq_one_letter_code
_entity_poly.pdbx_strand_id
1 'polypeptide(L)' 'MNIEIVKSKDIEIDAYDGSAYEIIQYDNGNEIWKRNMGYIYGIKSLEEISMILNNLIEDYQSTKCV' A
#
# COMPACT_ATOMS: atom_id res chain seq x y z
N MET A 1 -3.04 9.82 -12.40
CA MET A 1 -2.48 8.67 -11.68
C MET A 1 -2.61 7.45 -12.60
N ASN A 2 -1.52 6.80 -13.00
CA ASN A 2 -1.56 5.66 -13.94
C ASN A 2 -1.73 4.36 -13.15
N ILE A 3 -2.89 3.70 -13.26
CA ILE A 3 -3.26 2.50 -12.52
C ILE A 3 -2.28 1.34 -12.76
N GLU A 4 -1.73 1.21 -13.97
CA GLU A 4 -0.79 0.14 -14.27
C GLU A 4 0.52 0.26 -13.48
N ILE A 5 0.99 1.49 -13.29
CA ILE A 5 2.19 1.76 -12.49
C ILE A 5 1.95 1.42 -11.02
N VAL A 6 0.74 1.66 -10.50
CA VAL A 6 0.40 1.34 -9.11
C VAL A 6 0.40 -0.17 -8.91
N LYS A 7 -0.28 -0.92 -9.79
CA LYS A 7 -0.32 -2.39 -9.74
C LYS A 7 1.06 -3.05 -9.80
N SER A 8 1.98 -2.49 -10.58
CA SER A 8 3.33 -3.03 -10.72
C SER A 8 4.22 -2.87 -9.47
N LYS A 9 3.79 -2.07 -8.48
CA LYS A 9 4.56 -1.73 -7.29
C LYS A 9 3.92 -2.26 -6.00
N ASP A 10 2.90 -3.09 -6.15
CA ASP A 10 2.25 -3.76 -5.04
C ASP A 10 3.27 -4.65 -4.31
N ILE A 11 3.44 -4.43 -3.01
CA ILE A 11 4.22 -5.31 -2.13
C ILE A 11 3.21 -6.12 -1.33
N GLU A 12 3.34 -7.45 -1.37
CA GLU A 12 2.53 -8.36 -0.58
C GLU A 12 3.10 -8.48 0.82
N ILE A 13 2.24 -8.24 1.82
CA ILE A 13 2.54 -8.44 3.24
C ILE A 13 1.46 -9.34 3.80
N ASP A 14 1.86 -10.42 4.48
CA ASP A 14 0.91 -11.33 5.11
C ASP A 14 0.05 -10.59 6.15
N ALA A 15 -1.27 -10.75 6.01
CA ALA A 15 -2.27 -10.20 6.92
C ALA A 15 -3.08 -11.34 7.52
N TYR A 16 -2.45 -12.03 8.49
CA TYR A 16 -3.01 -13.18 9.18
C TYR A 16 -4.24 -12.86 10.04
N ASP A 17 -4.62 -11.59 10.17
CA ASP A 17 -5.83 -11.16 10.89
C ASP A 17 -7.11 -11.28 10.05
N GLY A 18 -7.00 -11.66 8.76
CA GLY A 18 -8.14 -11.83 7.87
C GLY A 18 -8.82 -10.52 7.47
N SER A 19 -8.21 -9.37 7.75
CA SER A 19 -8.74 -8.04 7.40
C SER A 19 -8.61 -7.72 5.90
N ALA A 20 -7.83 -8.51 5.16
CA ALA A 20 -7.57 -8.30 3.74
C ALA A 20 -8.49 -9.11 2.82
N TYR A 21 -9.19 -8.41 1.92
CA TYR A 21 -10.14 -8.96 0.94
C TYR A 21 -9.47 -9.30 -0.40
N GLU A 22 -10.00 -10.32 -1.07
CA GLU A 22 -9.63 -10.63 -2.47
C GLU A 22 -10.22 -9.60 -3.43
N ILE A 23 -9.43 -9.17 -4.42
CA ILE A 23 -9.88 -8.30 -5.51
C ILE A 23 -9.40 -8.90 -6.84
N ILE A 24 -10.31 -9.10 -7.79
CA ILE A 24 -9.97 -9.60 -9.13
C ILE A 24 -10.47 -8.60 -10.17
N GLN A 25 -9.62 -8.23 -11.12
CA GLN A 25 -9.98 -7.42 -12.27
C GLN A 25 -9.96 -8.26 -13.55
N TYR A 26 -11.03 -8.12 -14.31
CA TYR A 26 -11.20 -8.75 -15.61
C TYR A 26 -11.17 -7.72 -16.74
N ASP A 27 -10.69 -8.14 -17.91
CA ASP A 27 -10.86 -7.45 -19.20
C ASP A 27 -11.28 -8.47 -20.27
N ASN A 28 -12.38 -8.19 -20.97
CA ASN A 28 -13.00 -9.11 -21.93
C ASN A 28 -13.17 -10.56 -21.42
N GLY A 29 -13.50 -10.70 -20.13
CA GLY A 29 -13.68 -12.01 -19.48
C GLY A 29 -12.39 -12.72 -19.07
N ASN A 30 -11.22 -12.14 -19.35
CA ASN A 30 -9.93 -12.67 -18.90
C ASN A 30 -9.47 -11.95 -17.62
N GLU A 31 -8.97 -12.70 -16.65
CA GLU A 31 -8.32 -12.13 -15.48
C GLU A 31 -7.03 -11.43 -15.90
N ILE A 32 -6.89 -10.15 -15.55
CA ILE A 32 -5.71 -9.34 -15.86
C ILE A 32 -4.97 -8.86 -14.61
N TRP A 33 -5.58 -9.00 -13.43
CA TRP A 33 -4.97 -8.61 -12.17
C TRP A 33 -5.74 -9.19 -10.98
N LYS A 34 -5.01 -9.56 -9.92
CA LYS A 34 -5.57 -10.15 -8.71
C LYS A 34 -4.78 -9.72 -7.47
N ARG A 35 -5.50 -9.47 -6.38
CA ARG A 35 -5.02 -9.39 -5.01
C ARG A 35 -5.64 -10.52 -4.20
N ASN A 36 -4.80 -11.32 -3.57
CA ASN A 36 -5.20 -12.51 -2.82
C ASN A 36 -5.77 -12.15 -1.45
N MET A 37 -6.75 -12.94 -1.00
CA MET A 37 -7.26 -12.85 0.37
C MET A 37 -6.16 -13.16 1.38
N GLY A 38 -6.16 -12.46 2.52
CA GLY A 38 -5.17 -12.66 3.58
C GLY A 38 -3.81 -11.97 3.35
N TYR A 39 -3.69 -11.17 2.29
CA TYR A 39 -2.51 -10.35 2.01
C TYR A 39 -2.89 -8.87 1.95
N ILE A 40 -2.17 -8.03 2.71
CA ILE A 40 -2.20 -6.58 2.53
C ILE A 40 -1.26 -6.23 1.39
N TYR A 41 -1.76 -5.44 0.47
CA TYR A 41 -0.99 -4.91 -0.65
C TYR A 41 -0.62 -3.46 -0.37
N GLY A 42 0.68 -3.19 -0.29
CA GLY A 42 1.22 -1.85 -0.12
C GLY A 42 0.73 -0.89 -1.20
N ILE A 43 0.21 0.28 -0.81
CA ILE A 43 -0.15 1.34 -1.75
C ILE A 43 0.94 2.39 -1.70
N LYS A 44 1.82 2.40 -2.69
CA LYS A 44 3.01 3.26 -2.72
C LYS A 44 2.75 4.73 -2.37
N SER A 45 1.68 5.33 -2.89
CA SER A 45 1.36 6.72 -2.56
C SER A 45 1.00 6.92 -1.08
N LEU A 46 0.37 5.94 -0.43
CA LEU A 46 0.11 6.00 1.01
C LEU A 46 1.38 5.75 1.83
N GLU A 47 2.27 4.87 1.36
CA GLU A 47 3.58 4.64 1.98
C GLU A 47 4.45 5.91 1.92
N GLU A 48 4.50 6.59 0.78
CA GLU A 48 5.21 7.85 0.60
C GLU A 48 4.64 8.95 1.50
N ILE A 49 3.31 9.06 1.62
CA ILE A 49 2.66 10.00 2.55
C ILE A 49 3.00 9.66 4.00
N SER A 50 2.93 8.39 4.38
CA SER A 50 3.26 7.91 5.72
C SER A 50 4.72 8.24 6.08
N MET A 51 5.65 8.05 5.15
CA MET A 51 7.06 8.39 5.34
C MET A 51 7.25 9.90 5.57
N ILE A 52 6.60 10.75 4.78
CA ILE A 52 6.64 12.21 4.98
C ILE A 52 6.11 12.59 6.37
N LEU A 53 4.98 12.01 6.78
CA LEU A 53 4.39 12.28 8.09
C LEU A 53 5.29 11.85 9.25
N ASN A 54 5.93 10.67 9.15
CA ASN A 54 6.86 10.20 10.17
C ASN A 54 8.08 11.12 10.29
N ASN A 55 8.66 11.55 9.18
CA ASN A 55 9.80 12.48 9.19
C ASN A 55 9.44 13.81 9.87
N LEU A 56 8.25 14.36 9.60
CA LEU A 56 7.78 15.59 10.25
C LEU A 56 7.61 15.42 11.77
N ILE A 57 7.17 14.24 12.22
CA ILE A 57 7.04 13.93 13.65
C ILE A 57 8.43 13.84 14.30
N GLU A 58 9.38 13.16 13.66
CA GLU A 58 10.76 13.04 14.14
C GLU A 58 11.43 14.42 14.24
N ASP A 59 11.29 15.27 13.22
CA ASP A 59 11.81 16.63 13.21
C ASP A 59 11.20 17.47 14.35
N TYR A 60 9.89 17.35 14.58
CA TYR A 60 9.19 18.02 15.67
C TYR A 60 9.64 17.54 17.06
N GLN A 61 9.93 16.25 17.22
CA GLN A 61 10.45 15.71 18.47
C GLN A 61 11.89 16.14 18.71
N SER A 62 12.72 16.18 17.65
CA SER A 62 14.10 16.66 17.70
C SER A 62 14.17 18.14 18.15
N THR A 63 13.28 18.98 17.65
CA THR A 63 13.20 20.41 18.03
C THR A 63 12.66 20.68 19.44
N LYS A 64 12.00 19.71 20.08
CA LYS A 64 11.54 19.82 21.48
C LYS A 64 12.59 19.44 22.52
N CYS A 65 13.67 18.77 22.12
CA CYS A 65 14.76 18.35 23.00
C CYS A 65 15.89 19.39 23.13
N VAL A 66 15.65 20.64 22.68
CA VAL A 66 16.56 21.80 22.80
C VAL A 66 15.93 22.86 23.69
#